data_AF-A0A4Y7TEZ9-F1
#
_entry.id   AF-A0A4Y7TEZ9-F1
#
_cell.length_a   1.000
_cell.length_b   1.000
_cell.length_c   1.000
_cell.angle_alpha   90.00
_cell.angle_beta   90.00
_cell.angle_gamma   90.00
#
_symmetry.space_group_name_H-M   'P 1'
#
loop_
_entity.id
_entity.type
_entity.pdbx_description
1 polymer ?
#
loop_
_entity_poly.entity_id
_entity_poly.type
_entity_poly.pdbx_seq_one_letter_code
_entity_poly.pdbx_strand_id
1 'polypeptide(L)'
;MAAAAFQNDPAKLKRLIFAMNADQVVTFRAYTSPQALSTIAVVYLDYFITLPREIELMWNRRFTVPKVLYFLLKYWVMAHSVLWMSLNMDPNQTGRACNAPFNRNGISCQLILTVAEAVSYYRVYAFSGKNKYVGAVFGLLYMAYLAVGFYFVPKFLGTVDF
;
A
#
# COMPACT_ATOMS: atom_id res chain seq x y z
N MET A 1 -1.67 3.84 30.09
CA MET A 1 -1.06 4.88 30.95
C MET A 1 -0.83 6.21 30.24
N ALA A 2 -0.80 6.29 28.90
CA ALA A 2 -0.67 7.56 28.18
C ALA A 2 -1.87 8.53 28.34
N ALA A 3 -3.10 8.02 28.49
CA ALA A 3 -4.30 8.84 28.59
C ALA A 3 -4.33 9.80 29.81
N ALA A 4 -3.69 9.43 30.92
CA ALA A 4 -3.68 10.25 32.14
C ALA A 4 -2.70 11.45 32.05
N ALA A 5 -1.70 11.40 31.16
CA ALA A 5 -0.70 12.47 31.02
C ALA A 5 -1.21 13.68 30.21
N PHE A 6 -2.29 13.51 29.43
CA PHE A 6 -2.83 14.57 28.55
C PHE A 6 -3.93 15.42 29.20
N GLN A 7 -4.44 15.01 30.35
CA GLN A 7 -5.60 15.66 30.98
C GLN A 7 -5.24 16.93 31.76
N ASN A 8 -3.96 17.12 32.13
CA ASN A 8 -3.49 18.25 32.94
C ASN A 8 -3.16 19.53 32.15
N ASP A 9 -3.18 19.50 30.81
CA ASP A 9 -2.78 20.65 30.00
C ASP A 9 -3.83 20.97 28.91
N PRO A 10 -4.79 21.88 29.19
CA PRO A 10 -5.91 22.18 28.28
C PRO A 10 -5.43 22.79 26.96
N ALA A 11 -4.23 23.36 26.91
CA ALA A 11 -3.64 23.88 25.68
C ALA A 11 -3.16 22.75 24.76
N LYS A 12 -2.56 21.68 25.31
CA LYS A 12 -2.21 20.49 24.53
C LYS A 12 -3.44 19.75 24.04
N LEU A 13 -4.46 19.60 24.88
CA LEU A 13 -5.72 18.95 24.48
C LEU A 13 -6.38 19.72 23.33
N LYS A 14 -6.45 21.05 23.38
CA LYS A 14 -6.97 21.87 22.28
C LYS A 14 -6.15 21.75 20.99
N ARG A 15 -4.82 21.69 21.09
CA ARG A 15 -3.94 21.47 19.92
C ARG A 15 -4.10 20.08 19.35
N LEU A 16 -4.30 19.07 20.19
CA LEU A 16 -4.50 17.69 19.78
C LEU A 16 -5.89 17.51 19.15
N ILE A 17 -6.94 18.10 19.72
CA ILE A 17 -8.28 18.16 19.11
C ILE A 17 -8.24 18.95 17.80
N PHE A 18 -7.49 20.05 17.73
CA PHE A 18 -7.35 20.82 16.49
C PHE A 18 -6.55 20.06 15.43
N ALA A 19 -5.47 19.36 15.83
CA ALA A 19 -4.69 18.51 14.93
C ALA A 19 -5.53 17.31 14.46
N MET A 20 -6.27 16.65 15.36
CA MET A 20 -7.18 15.56 15.01
C MET A 20 -8.33 16.04 14.13
N ASN A 21 -8.91 17.23 14.38
CA ASN A 21 -9.95 17.81 13.52
C ASN A 21 -9.38 18.28 12.18
N ALA A 22 -8.16 18.81 12.13
CA ALA A 22 -7.50 19.18 10.88
C ALA A 22 -7.19 17.93 10.05
N ASP A 23 -6.68 16.88 10.71
CA ASP A 23 -6.38 15.61 10.06
C ASP A 23 -7.66 14.89 9.65
N GLN A 24 -8.73 14.92 10.46
CA GLN A 24 -10.05 14.44 10.07
C GLN A 24 -10.66 15.30 8.96
N VAL A 25 -10.49 16.61 8.91
CA VAL A 25 -11.06 17.43 7.82
C VAL A 25 -10.28 17.24 6.52
N VAL A 26 -8.95 17.06 6.58
CA VAL A 26 -8.11 16.76 5.39
C VAL A 26 -8.35 15.33 4.92
N THR A 27 -8.39 14.36 5.83
CA THR A 27 -8.68 12.95 5.52
C THR A 27 -10.13 12.79 5.10
N PHE A 28 -11.10 13.36 5.81
CA PHE A 28 -12.51 13.30 5.39
C PHE A 28 -12.73 14.06 4.07
N ARG A 29 -12.19 15.28 3.84
CA ARG A 29 -12.35 15.97 2.53
C ARG A 29 -11.58 15.31 1.38
N ALA A 30 -10.45 14.66 1.64
CA ALA A 30 -9.73 13.91 0.61
C ALA A 30 -10.39 12.54 0.34
N TYR A 31 -10.95 11.87 1.37
CA TYR A 31 -11.48 10.50 1.29
C TYR A 31 -13.00 10.41 1.07
N THR A 32 -13.80 11.44 1.40
CA THR A 32 -15.20 11.59 0.95
C THR A 32 -15.33 12.29 -0.39
N SER A 33 -14.22 12.50 -1.11
CA SER A 33 -14.29 12.95 -2.49
C SER A 33 -14.55 11.75 -3.41
N PRO A 34 -15.38 11.88 -4.45
CA PRO A 34 -15.57 10.87 -5.51
C PRO A 34 -14.27 10.29 -6.09
N GLN A 35 -13.13 10.94 -5.87
CA GLN A 35 -11.84 10.70 -6.52
C GLN A 35 -11.24 9.33 -6.18
N ALA A 36 -11.30 8.89 -4.92
CA ALA A 36 -10.76 7.59 -4.53
C ALA A 36 -11.59 6.44 -5.13
N LEU A 37 -12.91 6.57 -5.08
CA LEU A 37 -13.84 5.63 -5.71
C LEU A 37 -13.70 5.64 -7.24
N SER A 38 -13.55 6.80 -7.86
CA SER A 38 -13.28 6.93 -9.30
C SER A 38 -11.96 6.27 -9.67
N THR A 39 -10.91 6.42 -8.86
CA THR A 39 -9.60 5.79 -9.12
C THR A 39 -9.70 4.27 -9.07
N ILE A 40 -10.37 3.74 -8.05
CA ILE A 40 -10.63 2.29 -7.95
C ILE A 40 -11.47 1.83 -9.14
N ALA A 41 -12.56 2.53 -9.47
CA ALA A 41 -13.43 2.18 -10.60
C ALA A 41 -12.67 2.16 -11.92
N VAL A 42 -11.79 3.15 -12.18
CA VAL A 42 -10.94 3.20 -13.38
C VAL A 42 -9.97 2.01 -13.41
N VAL A 43 -9.31 1.69 -12.30
CA VAL A 43 -8.40 0.53 -12.22
C VAL A 43 -9.12 -0.78 -12.54
N TYR A 44 -10.34 -0.95 -12.04
CA TYR A 44 -11.15 -2.14 -12.33
C TYR A 44 -11.66 -2.14 -13.77
N LEU A 45 -12.07 -0.99 -14.31
CA LEU A 45 -12.48 -0.87 -15.70
C LEU A 45 -11.34 -1.23 -16.66
N ASP A 46 -10.15 -0.70 -16.42
CA ASP A 46 -8.93 -1.04 -17.17
C ASP A 46 -8.62 -2.55 -17.07
N TYR A 47 -8.83 -3.15 -15.90
CA TYR A 47 -8.71 -4.59 -15.72
C TYR A 47 -9.67 -5.36 -16.63
N PHE A 48 -10.96 -5.02 -16.62
CA PHE A 48 -11.97 -5.74 -17.41
C PHE A 48 -11.77 -5.57 -18.92
N ILE A 49 -11.39 -4.37 -19.37
CA ILE A 49 -11.11 -4.11 -20.79
C ILE A 49 -9.87 -4.89 -21.26
N THR A 50 -8.85 -5.03 -20.41
CA THR A 50 -7.60 -5.73 -20.77
C THR A 50 -7.64 -7.24 -20.59
N LEU A 51 -8.57 -7.75 -19.77
CA LEU A 51 -8.73 -9.17 -19.46
C LEU A 51 -8.84 -10.11 -20.67
N PRO A 52 -9.68 -9.87 -21.70
CA PRO A 52 -9.79 -10.82 -22.82
C PRO A 52 -8.45 -10.98 -23.56
N ARG A 53 -7.74 -9.87 -23.77
CA ARG A 53 -6.43 -9.86 -24.40
C ARG A 53 -5.35 -10.51 -23.53
N GLU A 54 -5.46 -10.36 -22.21
CA GLU A 54 -4.56 -11.00 -21.25
C GLU A 54 -4.74 -12.52 -21.22
N ILE A 55 -5.97 -13.02 -21.30
CA ILE A 55 -6.24 -14.46 -21.37
C ILE A 55 -5.67 -15.04 -22.67
N GLU A 56 -5.92 -14.40 -23.80
CA GLU A 56 -5.43 -14.89 -25.09
C GLU A 56 -3.89 -14.90 -25.17
N LEU A 57 -3.24 -13.80 -24.77
CA LEU A 57 -1.80 -13.62 -24.96
C LEU A 57 -0.96 -14.17 -23.82
N MET A 58 -1.42 -14.03 -22.57
CA MET A 58 -0.63 -14.38 -21.41
C MET A 58 -0.96 -15.77 -20.91
N TRP A 59 -2.24 -16.16 -20.75
CA TRP A 59 -2.59 -17.41 -20.06
C TRP A 59 -2.07 -18.66 -20.78
N ASN A 60 -2.15 -18.71 -22.11
CA ASN A 60 -1.75 -19.90 -22.89
C ASN A 60 -0.23 -20.04 -23.12
N ARG A 61 0.59 -19.08 -22.64
CA ARG A 61 2.05 -19.10 -22.80
C ARG A 61 2.76 -19.61 -21.54
N ARG A 62 3.99 -20.14 -21.70
CA ARG A 62 4.83 -20.62 -20.58
C ARG A 62 4.97 -19.54 -19.49
N PHE A 63 4.91 -19.95 -18.23
CA PHE A 63 5.08 -19.05 -17.09
C PHE A 63 6.54 -18.60 -17.01
N THR A 64 6.78 -17.32 -17.25
CA THR A 64 8.06 -16.66 -17.02
C THR A 64 7.99 -15.84 -15.74
N VAL A 65 9.14 -15.60 -15.10
CA VAL A 65 9.26 -14.74 -13.90
C VAL A 65 8.49 -13.40 -14.03
N PRO A 66 8.68 -12.59 -15.10
CA PRO A 66 7.96 -11.31 -15.23
C PRO A 66 6.45 -11.47 -15.34
N LYS A 67 5.97 -12.58 -15.91
CA LYS A 67 4.54 -12.88 -15.99
C LYS A 67 3.95 -13.13 -14.59
N VAL A 68 4.65 -13.89 -13.74
CA VAL A 68 4.23 -14.14 -12.36
C VAL A 68 4.21 -12.85 -11.54
N LEU A 69 5.28 -12.05 -11.62
CA LEU A 69 5.35 -10.76 -10.90
C LEU A 69 4.23 -9.80 -11.35
N TYR A 70 3.92 -9.77 -12.65
CA TYR A 70 2.84 -8.95 -13.17
C TYR A 70 1.47 -9.38 -12.62
N PHE A 71 1.17 -10.68 -12.61
CA PHE A 71 -0.08 -11.19 -12.03
C PHE A 71 -0.17 -10.92 -10.53
N LEU A 72 0.92 -11.16 -9.79
CA LEU A 72 0.97 -10.86 -8.36
C LEU A 72 0.67 -9.39 -8.10
N LEU A 73 1.34 -8.47 -8.80
CA LEU A 73 1.11 -7.04 -8.62
C LEU A 73 -0.35 -6.67 -8.95
N LYS A 74 -0.85 -7.13 -10.11
CA LYS A 74 -2.18 -6.77 -10.61
C LYS A 74 -3.29 -7.22 -9.66
N TYR A 75 -3.29 -8.50 -9.28
CA TYR A 75 -4.31 -9.05 -8.38
C TYR A 75 -4.19 -8.52 -6.95
N TRP A 76 -2.96 -8.28 -6.50
CA TRP A 76 -2.73 -7.76 -5.15
C TRP A 76 -3.17 -6.29 -5.00
N VAL A 77 -3.01 -5.46 -6.03
CA VAL A 77 -3.55 -4.09 -6.05
C VAL A 77 -5.08 -4.10 -5.92
N MET A 78 -5.77 -5.02 -6.61
CA MET A 78 -7.22 -5.17 -6.46
C MET A 78 -7.58 -5.60 -5.03
N ALA A 79 -6.90 -6.59 -4.47
CA ALA A 79 -7.13 -7.02 -3.09
C ALA A 79 -6.92 -5.87 -2.09
N HIS A 80 -5.84 -5.09 -2.25
CA HIS A 80 -5.55 -3.94 -1.40
C HIS A 80 -6.60 -2.85 -1.49
N SER A 81 -7.16 -2.57 -2.67
CA SER A 81 -8.23 -1.57 -2.78
C SER A 81 -9.47 -1.92 -1.94
N VAL A 82 -9.78 -3.21 -1.77
CA VAL A 82 -10.85 -3.67 -0.87
C VAL A 82 -10.46 -3.46 0.59
N LEU A 83 -9.22 -3.76 0.97
CA LEU A 83 -8.72 -3.53 2.33
C LEU A 83 -8.73 -2.04 2.69
N TRP A 84 -8.30 -1.20 1.76
CA TRP A 84 -8.34 0.25 1.89
C TRP A 84 -9.77 0.74 2.06
N MET A 85 -10.72 0.21 1.27
CA MET A 85 -12.13 0.59 1.39
C MET A 85 -12.71 0.19 2.75
N SER A 86 -12.36 -0.99 3.28
CA SER A 86 -12.81 -1.42 4.61
C SER A 86 -12.28 -0.57 5.77
N LEU A 87 -11.12 0.07 5.61
CA LEU A 87 -10.57 0.99 6.62
C LEU A 87 -11.29 2.35 6.58
N ASN A 88 -11.70 2.82 5.40
CA ASN A 88 -12.19 4.19 5.21
C ASN A 88 -13.73 4.31 5.16
N MET A 89 -14.46 3.21 4.89
CA MET A 89 -15.92 3.23 4.73
C MET A 89 -16.69 2.91 6.01
N ASP A 90 -16.02 2.50 7.09
CA ASP A 90 -16.67 2.16 8.35
C ASP A 90 -16.51 3.30 9.38
N PRO A 91 -17.49 4.22 9.50
CA PRO A 91 -17.41 5.34 10.42
C PRO A 91 -17.49 4.93 11.89
N ASN A 92 -17.84 3.67 12.18
CA ASN A 92 -17.98 3.17 13.55
C ASN A 92 -16.65 2.65 14.13
N GLN A 93 -15.58 2.55 13.32
CA GLN A 93 -14.29 2.09 13.80
C GLN A 93 -13.51 3.22 14.46
N THR A 94 -13.66 3.35 15.77
CA THR A 94 -12.95 4.34 16.58
C THR A 94 -12.08 3.68 17.65
N GLY A 95 -10.98 4.36 18.02
CA GLY A 95 -10.02 3.89 19.02
C GLY A 95 -9.33 2.57 18.64
N ARG A 96 -9.21 1.67 19.62
CA ARG A 96 -8.45 0.42 19.50
C ARG A 96 -8.90 -0.52 18.38
N ALA A 97 -10.17 -0.41 17.95
CA ALA A 97 -10.71 -1.19 16.83
C ALA A 97 -10.06 -0.83 15.47
N CYS A 98 -9.54 0.39 15.32
CA CYS A 98 -8.90 0.87 14.10
C CYS A 98 -7.47 0.29 13.90
N ASN A 99 -6.83 -0.19 14.97
CA ASN A 99 -5.45 -0.67 14.88
C ASN A 99 -5.29 -1.87 13.94
N ALA A 100 -6.20 -2.86 14.02
CA ALA A 100 -6.14 -4.05 13.18
C ALA A 100 -6.29 -3.76 11.67
N PRO A 101 -7.32 -3.03 11.19
CA PRO A 101 -7.44 -2.70 9.77
C PRO A 101 -6.35 -1.74 9.29
N PHE A 102 -5.89 -0.81 10.13
CA PHE A 102 -4.78 0.08 9.80
C PHE A 102 -3.47 -0.68 9.59
N ASN A 103 -3.11 -1.56 10.52
CA ASN A 103 -1.91 -2.39 10.42
C ASN A 103 -1.97 -3.32 9.19
N ARG A 104 -3.12 -3.96 8.96
CA ARG A 104 -3.36 -4.79 7.77
C ARG A 104 -3.20 -3.98 6.48
N ASN A 105 -3.73 -2.77 6.44
CA ASN A 105 -3.59 -1.88 5.29
C ASN A 105 -2.13 -1.49 5.06
N GLY A 106 -1.40 -1.09 6.12
CA GLY A 106 0.02 -0.75 6.05
C GLY A 106 0.90 -1.90 5.53
N ILE A 107 0.72 -3.11 6.08
CA ILE A 107 1.45 -4.30 5.62
C ILE A 107 1.10 -4.61 4.15
N SER A 108 -0.17 -4.55 3.78
CA SER A 108 -0.59 -4.83 2.40
C SER A 108 -0.05 -3.82 1.38
N CYS A 109 0.07 -2.54 1.77
CA CYS A 109 0.71 -1.50 0.95
C CYS A 109 2.19 -1.78 0.75
N GLN A 110 2.90 -2.19 1.81
CA GLN A 110 4.31 -2.56 1.74
C GLN A 110 4.55 -3.73 0.77
N LEU A 111 3.64 -4.71 0.75
CA LEU A 111 3.71 -5.83 -0.19
C LEU A 111 3.54 -5.38 -1.65
N ILE A 112 2.63 -4.43 -1.94
CA ILE A 112 2.49 -3.86 -3.29
C ILE A 112 3.80 -3.22 -3.74
N LEU A 113 4.34 -2.32 -2.91
CA LEU A 113 5.54 -1.58 -3.24
C LEU A 113 6.71 -2.53 -3.51
N THR A 114 6.84 -3.57 -2.69
CA THR A 114 7.86 -4.61 -2.87
C THR A 114 7.76 -5.31 -4.23
N VAL A 115 6.56 -5.71 -4.63
CA VAL A 115 6.36 -6.37 -5.94
C VAL A 115 6.56 -5.38 -7.09
N ALA A 116 6.11 -4.13 -6.93
CA ALA A 116 6.27 -3.07 -7.95
C ALA A 116 7.74 -2.74 -8.22
N GLU A 117 8.55 -2.68 -7.16
CA GLU A 117 9.99 -2.50 -7.29
C GLU A 117 10.66 -3.71 -7.95
N ALA A 118 10.27 -4.93 -7.57
CA ALA A 118 10.80 -6.13 -8.20
C ALA A 118 10.54 -6.15 -9.73
N VAL A 119 9.35 -5.74 -10.16
CA VAL A 119 9.02 -5.58 -11.59
C VAL A 119 9.91 -4.53 -12.24
N SER A 120 10.11 -3.39 -11.58
CA SER A 120 10.93 -2.29 -12.10
C SER A 120 12.39 -2.70 -12.26
N TYR A 121 13.00 -3.32 -11.24
CA TYR A 121 14.37 -3.83 -11.32
C TYR A 121 14.52 -4.92 -12.38
N TYR A 122 13.56 -5.83 -12.49
CA TYR A 122 13.59 -6.87 -13.51
C TYR A 122 13.57 -6.27 -14.93
N ARG A 123 12.75 -5.24 -15.17
CA ARG A 123 12.69 -4.54 -16.46
C ARG A 123 14.00 -3.87 -16.80
N VAL A 124 14.61 -3.15 -15.85
CA VAL A 124 15.91 -2.50 -16.07
C VAL A 124 17.00 -3.54 -16.37
N TYR A 125 17.00 -4.67 -15.66
CA TYR A 125 17.92 -5.78 -15.94
C TYR A 125 17.73 -6.36 -17.36
N ALA A 126 16.47 -6.49 -17.80
CA ALA A 126 16.16 -6.95 -19.15
C ALA A 126 16.61 -5.96 -20.23
N PHE A 127 16.41 -4.65 -20.02
CA PHE A 127 16.87 -3.60 -20.94
C PHE A 127 18.40 -3.48 -20.99
N SER A 128 19.09 -3.82 -19.90
CA SER A 128 20.56 -3.79 -19.83
C SER A 128 21.24 -4.98 -20.52
N GLY A 129 20.55 -5.68 -21.42
CA GLY A 129 21.08 -6.83 -22.15
C GLY A 129 21.40 -8.04 -21.26
N LYS A 130 20.78 -8.15 -20.09
CA LYS A 130 21.04 -9.21 -19.08
C LYS A 130 22.49 -9.25 -18.58
N ASN A 131 23.14 -8.09 -18.49
CA ASN A 131 24.47 -8.00 -17.90
C ASN A 131 24.44 -8.38 -16.41
N LYS A 132 25.18 -9.44 -16.03
CA LYS A 132 25.22 -9.99 -14.66
C LYS A 132 25.65 -8.97 -13.61
N TYR A 133 26.55 -8.03 -13.95
CA TYR A 133 26.98 -6.98 -13.02
C TYR A 133 25.84 -6.04 -12.65
N VAL A 134 25.07 -5.61 -13.65
CA VAL A 134 23.91 -4.75 -13.46
C VAL A 134 22.83 -5.47 -12.65
N GLY A 135 22.61 -6.76 -12.92
CA GLY A 135 21.72 -7.60 -12.12
C GLY A 135 22.14 -7.73 -10.67
N ALA A 136 23.44 -7.89 -10.39
CA ALA A 136 23.95 -7.98 -9.02
C ALA A 136 23.75 -6.67 -8.25
N VAL A 137 24.03 -5.51 -8.87
CA VAL A 137 23.84 -4.20 -8.25
C VAL A 137 22.36 -3.96 -7.92
N PHE A 138 21.44 -4.19 -8.86
CA PHE A 138 20.01 -4.02 -8.59
C PHE A 138 19.47 -5.05 -7.59
N GLY A 139 19.99 -6.28 -7.60
CA GLY A 139 19.65 -7.28 -6.60
C GLY A 139 20.05 -6.84 -5.19
N LEU A 140 21.25 -6.28 -5.02
CA LEU A 140 21.71 -5.73 -3.74
C LEU A 140 20.84 -4.55 -3.28
N LEU A 141 20.51 -3.62 -4.18
CA LEU A 141 19.63 -2.49 -3.88
C LEU A 141 18.23 -2.96 -3.46
N TYR A 142 17.68 -3.98 -4.15
CA TYR A 142 16.41 -4.57 -3.80
C TYR A 142 16.44 -5.24 -2.42
N MET A 143 17.51 -5.98 -2.09
CA MET A 143 17.65 -6.59 -0.76
C MET A 143 17.77 -5.55 0.35
N ALA A 144 18.49 -4.44 0.10
CA ALA A 144 18.56 -3.33 1.05
C ALA A 144 17.18 -2.69 1.27
N TYR A 145 16.43 -2.47 0.19
CA TYR A 145 15.06 -1.96 0.27
C TYR A 145 14.15 -2.89 1.09
N LEU A 146 14.18 -4.20 0.82
CA LEU A 146 13.43 -5.20 1.58
C LEU A 146 13.75 -5.11 3.07
N ALA A 147 15.04 -5.09 3.41
CA ALA A 147 15.47 -5.01 4.80
C ALA A 147 14.93 -3.77 5.51
N VAL A 148 15.03 -2.59 4.87
CA VAL A 148 14.53 -1.34 5.42
C VAL A 148 13.00 -1.36 5.56
N GLY A 149 12.29 -1.76 4.51
CA GLY A 149 10.83 -1.78 4.50
C GLY A 149 10.23 -2.72 5.54
N PHE A 150 10.72 -3.97 5.60
CA PHE A 150 10.23 -4.97 6.54
C PHE A 150 10.66 -4.70 7.99
N TYR A 151 11.74 -3.94 8.22
CA TYR A 151 12.11 -3.52 9.57
C TYR A 151 11.33 -2.28 10.03
N PHE A 152 11.25 -1.26 9.19
CA PHE A 152 10.73 0.05 9.58
C PHE A 152 9.21 0.05 9.66
N VAL A 153 8.52 -0.58 8.70
CA VAL A 153 7.05 -0.53 8.63
C VAL A 153 6.38 -1.18 9.85
N PRO A 154 6.71 -2.40 10.27
CA PRO A 154 6.09 -2.98 11.46
C PRO A 154 6.43 -2.22 12.74
N LYS A 155 7.65 -1.67 12.83
CA LYS A 155 8.08 -0.86 13.98
C LYS A 155 7.28 0.44 14.07
N PHE A 156 7.07 1.09 12.93
CA PHE A 156 6.23 2.28 12.84
C PHE A 156 4.77 1.95 13.20
N LEU A 157 4.21 0.88 12.63
CA LEU A 157 2.84 0.46 12.90
C LEU A 157 2.61 0.09 14.38
N GLY A 158 3.60 -0.47 15.06
CA GLY A 158 3.54 -0.76 16.50
C GLY A 158 3.72 0.46 17.41
N THR A 159 4.18 1.59 16.88
CA THR A 159 4.34 2.85 17.65
C THR A 159 3.06 3.67 17.68
N VAL A 160 2.15 3.45 16.72
CA VAL A 160 0.89 4.18 16.62
C VAL A 160 -0.15 3.54 17.53
N ASP A 161 -0.48 4.22 18.63
CA ASP A 161 -1.62 3.89 19.49
C ASP A 161 -2.84 4.74 19.08
N PHE A 162 -4.01 4.09 18.99
CA PHE A 162 -5.31 4.68 18.65
C PHE A 162 -6.25 4.77 19.86
#